data_AF-A0A0D3DM19-F1
#
_entry.id   AF-A0A0D3DM19-F1
#
_cell.length_a   1.000
_cell.length_b   1.000
_cell.length_c   1.000
_cell.angle_alpha   90.00
_cell.angle_beta   90.00
_cell.angle_gamma   90.00
#
_symmetry.space_group_name_H-M   'P 1'
#
loop_
_entity.id
_entity.type
_entity.pdbx_description
1 polymer ?
#
loop_
_entity_poly.entity_id
_entity_poly.type
_entity_poly.pdbx_seq_one_letter_code
_entity_poly.pdbx_strand_id
1 'polypeptide(L)'
;MMITKRDGKSMAPMLLLESSQEMLAPWLKLSSTISSPINGLVPPFDAVHGKELWSFAKDNPRHSELINEAMACEARRVVPLVAGACHGLFDGVAMVVDVGGGTGDTMAILVKEFPWIKGINFDLPHVVEVVQVLDNVENVGGNMFDSIPACDAVFIKTSTGKERTLKEWDFVIKEAGFARYEVRDIDDVQWVIIAYPS
;
A
#
# COMPACT_ATOMS: atom_id res chain seq x y z
N MET A 1 -22.35 -4.86 -11.92
CA MET A 1 -20.98 -4.33 -11.93
C MET A 1 -20.85 -3.34 -13.08
N MET A 2 -21.19 -2.07 -12.82
CA MET A 2 -21.11 -1.03 -13.86
C MET A 2 -19.69 -0.47 -13.87
N ILE A 3 -18.98 -0.72 -14.97
CA ILE A 3 -17.78 0.02 -15.34
C ILE A 3 -18.27 1.39 -15.84
N THR A 4 -18.35 2.41 -14.98
CA THR A 4 -18.76 3.75 -15.44
C THR A 4 -17.91 4.89 -14.91
N LYS A 5 -17.42 5.65 -15.90
CA LYS A 5 -17.00 7.05 -15.96
C LYS A 5 -15.60 7.44 -15.46
N ARG A 6 -15.03 8.38 -16.21
CA ARG A 6 -13.72 9.06 -16.07
C ARG A 6 -13.71 10.03 -14.87
N ASP A 7 -14.21 9.63 -13.72
CA ASP A 7 -14.13 10.44 -12.49
C ASP A 7 -12.88 10.11 -11.64
N GLY A 8 -12.01 9.24 -12.15
CA GLY A 8 -10.79 8.80 -11.46
C GLY A 8 -11.03 7.70 -10.41
N LYS A 9 -12.29 7.27 -10.18
CA LYS A 9 -12.66 6.28 -9.15
C LYS A 9 -12.92 4.87 -9.70
N SER A 10 -12.49 4.61 -10.94
CA SER A 10 -12.68 3.30 -11.57
C SER A 10 -11.83 2.22 -10.89
N MET A 11 -12.47 1.13 -10.47
CA MET A 11 -11.80 -0.08 -9.96
C MET A 11 -11.41 -1.07 -11.07
N ALA A 12 -11.48 -0.66 -12.35
CA ALA A 12 -11.11 -1.52 -13.46
C ALA A 12 -9.66 -2.04 -13.38
N PRO A 13 -8.64 -1.23 -12.99
CA PRO A 13 -7.28 -1.73 -12.83
C PRO A 13 -7.16 -2.82 -11.76
N MET A 14 -7.83 -2.63 -10.61
CA MET A 14 -7.88 -3.65 -9.56
C MET A 14 -8.49 -4.96 -10.08
N LEU A 15 -9.59 -4.88 -10.82
CA LEU A 15 -10.21 -6.06 -11.42
C LEU A 15 -9.30 -6.76 -12.43
N LEU A 16 -8.54 -6.01 -13.23
CA LEU A 16 -7.57 -6.57 -14.18
C LEU A 16 -6.41 -7.27 -13.47
N LEU A 17 -5.91 -6.69 -12.37
CA LEU A 17 -4.89 -7.35 -11.54
C LEU A 17 -5.44 -8.66 -10.95
N GLU A 18 -6.57 -8.61 -10.26
CA GLU A 18 -7.15 -9.77 -9.56
C GLU A 18 -7.60 -10.89 -10.51
N SER A 19 -7.95 -10.54 -11.76
CA SER A 19 -8.29 -11.52 -12.80
C SER A 19 -7.13 -11.90 -13.72
N SER A 20 -5.92 -11.39 -13.47
CA SER A 20 -4.73 -11.77 -14.22
C SER A 20 -4.39 -13.24 -14.01
N GLN A 21 -3.70 -13.84 -14.99
CA GLN A 21 -3.29 -15.24 -14.91
C GLN A 21 -2.35 -15.46 -13.71
N GLU A 22 -1.47 -14.51 -13.46
CA GLU A 22 -0.49 -14.52 -12.39
C GLU A 22 -1.16 -14.51 -11.01
N MET A 23 -2.18 -13.67 -10.81
CA MET A 23 -2.91 -13.60 -9.54
C MET A 23 -3.91 -14.73 -9.34
N LEU A 24 -4.50 -15.28 -10.42
CA LEU A 24 -5.45 -16.40 -10.32
C LEU A 24 -4.76 -17.76 -10.12
N ALA A 25 -3.54 -17.95 -10.63
CA ALA A 25 -2.86 -19.26 -10.57
C ALA A 25 -2.68 -19.80 -9.12
N PRO A 26 -2.33 -18.98 -8.11
CA PRO A 26 -2.29 -19.41 -6.70
C PRO A 26 -3.63 -19.93 -6.18
N TRP A 27 -4.74 -19.29 -6.56
CA TRP A 27 -6.09 -19.72 -6.16
C TRP A 27 -6.46 -21.07 -6.77
N LEU A 28 -6.14 -21.27 -8.06
CA LEU A 28 -6.41 -22.53 -8.77
C LEU A 28 -5.58 -23.71 -8.22
N LYS A 29 -4.45 -23.42 -7.57
CA LYS A 29 -3.57 -24.43 -6.96
C LYS A 29 -3.62 -24.43 -5.43
N LEU A 30 -4.55 -23.69 -4.83
CA LEU A 30 -4.54 -23.45 -3.38
C LEU A 30 -4.50 -24.76 -2.57
N SER A 31 -5.36 -25.72 -2.91
CA SER A 31 -5.44 -27.01 -2.20
C SER A 31 -4.13 -27.80 -2.27
N SER A 32 -3.48 -27.87 -3.42
CA SER A 32 -2.21 -28.59 -3.56
C SER A 32 -1.06 -27.85 -2.90
N THR A 33 -1.09 -26.52 -2.90
CA THR A 33 -0.08 -25.69 -2.24
C THR A 33 -0.14 -25.82 -0.72
N ILE A 34 -1.32 -25.68 -0.10
CA ILE A 34 -1.46 -25.75 1.36
C ILE A 34 -1.29 -27.17 1.92
N SER A 35 -1.61 -28.19 1.13
CA SER A 35 -1.49 -29.60 1.56
C SER A 35 -0.06 -30.14 1.38
N SER A 36 0.83 -29.38 0.74
CA SER A 36 2.21 -29.78 0.53
C SER A 36 3.01 -29.68 1.84
N PRO A 37 3.68 -30.75 2.29
CA PRO A 37 4.58 -30.70 3.44
C PRO A 37 5.77 -29.75 3.25
N ILE A 38 6.12 -29.45 2.00
CA ILE A 38 7.25 -28.60 1.61
C ILE A 38 6.79 -27.14 1.48
N ASN A 39 5.59 -26.90 0.93
CA ASN A 39 5.11 -25.55 0.62
C ASN A 39 4.09 -24.99 1.62
N GLY A 40 3.68 -25.76 2.63
CA GLY A 40 2.64 -25.34 3.58
C GLY A 40 2.96 -24.08 4.40
N LEU A 41 4.23 -23.65 4.40
CA LEU A 41 4.70 -22.42 5.05
C LEU A 41 5.11 -21.31 4.06
N VAL A 42 5.04 -21.59 2.76
CA VAL A 42 5.43 -20.66 1.70
C VAL A 42 4.16 -19.95 1.20
N PRO A 43 4.19 -18.62 0.97
CA PRO A 43 3.05 -17.93 0.38
C PRO A 43 2.58 -18.59 -0.93
N PRO A 44 1.26 -18.73 -1.17
CA PRO A 44 0.77 -19.45 -2.35
C PRO A 44 1.26 -18.89 -3.69
N PHE A 45 1.47 -17.57 -3.77
CA PHE A 45 2.06 -16.92 -4.94
C PHE A 45 3.46 -17.48 -5.21
N ASP A 46 4.33 -17.42 -4.21
CA ASP A 46 5.71 -17.89 -4.25
C ASP A 46 5.81 -19.38 -4.61
N ALA A 47 4.95 -20.21 -4.02
CA ALA A 47 4.92 -21.64 -4.29
C ALA A 47 4.53 -21.97 -5.74
N VAL A 48 3.68 -21.16 -6.36
CA VAL A 48 3.21 -21.38 -7.74
C VAL A 48 4.18 -20.81 -8.77
N HIS A 49 4.78 -19.66 -8.48
CA HIS A 49 5.64 -18.93 -9.42
C HIS A 49 7.14 -19.16 -9.17
N GLY A 50 7.49 -19.83 -8.06
CA GLY A 50 8.88 -20.11 -7.67
C GLY A 50 9.66 -18.87 -7.21
N LYS A 51 8.96 -17.75 -6.97
CA LYS A 51 9.55 -16.45 -6.64
C LYS A 51 8.60 -15.61 -5.81
N GLU A 52 9.16 -14.88 -4.84
CA GLU A 52 8.44 -13.90 -4.03
C GLU A 52 7.80 -12.81 -4.91
N LEU A 53 6.59 -12.36 -4.55
CA LEU A 53 5.74 -11.45 -5.33
C LEU A 53 6.45 -10.20 -5.86
N TRP A 54 7.11 -9.43 -5.00
CA TRP A 54 7.78 -8.19 -5.40
C TRP A 54 8.99 -8.47 -6.29
N SER A 55 9.70 -9.55 -5.98
CA SER A 55 10.80 -10.05 -6.80
C SER A 55 10.32 -10.56 -8.17
N PHE A 56 9.13 -11.14 -8.25
CA PHE A 56 8.47 -11.52 -9.50
C PHE A 56 8.06 -10.29 -10.30
N ALA A 57 7.43 -9.29 -9.67
CA ALA A 57 7.03 -8.05 -10.31
C ALA A 57 8.23 -7.32 -10.92
N LYS A 58 9.38 -7.28 -10.22
CA LYS A 58 10.63 -6.69 -10.71
C LYS A 58 11.09 -7.30 -12.05
N ASP A 59 10.92 -8.60 -12.23
CA ASP A 59 11.33 -9.32 -13.46
C ASP A 59 10.23 -9.31 -14.54
N ASN A 60 9.01 -8.90 -14.20
CA ASN A 60 7.84 -8.95 -15.08
C ASN A 60 7.19 -7.55 -15.19
N PRO A 61 7.69 -6.67 -16.08
CA PRO A 61 7.24 -5.29 -16.18
C PRO A 61 5.72 -5.15 -16.36
N ARG A 62 5.10 -6.01 -17.17
CA ARG A 62 3.64 -6.03 -17.35
C ARG A 62 2.87 -6.30 -16.04
N HIS A 63 3.40 -7.17 -15.18
CA HIS A 63 2.77 -7.47 -13.90
C HIS A 63 3.00 -6.34 -12.90
N SER A 64 4.20 -5.75 -12.88
CA SER A 64 4.50 -4.54 -12.10
C SER A 64 3.57 -3.38 -12.47
N GLU A 65 3.37 -3.13 -13.77
CA GLU A 65 2.41 -2.12 -14.26
C GLU A 65 0.97 -2.39 -13.78
N LEU A 66 0.51 -3.64 -13.83
CA LEU A 66 -0.83 -4.00 -13.33
C LEU A 66 -0.98 -3.76 -11.81
N ILE A 67 0.03 -4.13 -11.02
CA ILE A 67 0.04 -3.87 -9.57
C ILE A 67 0.00 -2.36 -9.32
N ASN A 68 0.88 -1.61 -9.97
CA ASN A 68 0.98 -0.17 -9.80
C ASN A 68 -0.34 0.54 -10.13
N GLU A 69 -0.96 0.21 -11.28
CA GLU A 69 -2.24 0.78 -11.67
C GLU A 69 -3.39 0.40 -10.73
N ALA A 70 -3.38 -0.83 -10.19
CA ALA A 70 -4.35 -1.27 -9.20
C ALA A 70 -4.20 -0.51 -7.87
N MET A 71 -2.98 -0.36 -7.36
CA MET A 71 -2.72 0.40 -6.14
C MET A 71 -3.05 1.89 -6.32
N ALA A 72 -2.72 2.45 -7.49
CA ALA A 72 -3.04 3.83 -7.84
C ALA A 72 -4.56 4.08 -7.89
N CYS A 73 -5.34 3.15 -8.49
CA CYS A 73 -6.79 3.29 -8.55
C CYS A 73 -7.45 3.21 -7.16
N GLU A 74 -6.92 2.38 -6.26
CA GLU A 74 -7.37 2.33 -4.88
C GLU A 74 -6.99 3.62 -4.12
N ALA A 75 -5.76 4.12 -4.28
CA ALA A 75 -5.31 5.36 -3.66
C ALA A 75 -6.21 6.54 -4.03
N ARG A 76 -6.55 6.71 -5.31
CA ARG A 76 -7.47 7.75 -5.80
C ARG A 76 -8.86 7.69 -5.19
N ARG A 77 -9.28 6.50 -4.73
CA ARG A 77 -10.58 6.28 -4.10
C ARG A 77 -10.54 6.52 -2.59
N VAL A 78 -9.54 5.95 -1.90
CA VAL A 78 -9.49 5.86 -0.44
C VAL A 78 -8.81 7.08 0.19
N VAL A 79 -7.70 7.57 -0.38
CA VAL A 79 -6.88 8.63 0.24
C VAL A 79 -7.64 9.94 0.46
N PRO A 80 -8.55 10.40 -0.43
CA PRO A 80 -9.38 11.57 -0.14
C PRO A 80 -10.28 11.40 1.09
N LEU A 81 -10.79 10.18 1.34
CA LEU A 81 -11.59 9.89 2.53
C LEU A 81 -10.72 9.92 3.79
N VAL A 82 -9.51 9.37 3.71
CA VAL A 82 -8.53 9.43 4.80
C VAL A 82 -8.14 10.87 5.11
N ALA A 83 -7.84 11.69 4.10
CA ALA A 83 -7.49 13.09 4.28
C ALA A 83 -8.63 13.89 4.93
N GLY A 84 -9.89 13.64 4.54
CA GLY A 84 -11.06 14.25 5.17
C GLY A 84 -11.25 13.80 6.63
N ALA A 85 -11.24 12.49 6.88
CA ALA A 85 -11.44 11.93 8.22
C ALA A 85 -10.29 12.23 9.18
N CYS A 86 -9.09 12.48 8.66
CA CYS A 86 -7.86 12.72 9.42
C CYS A 86 -7.30 14.13 9.23
N HIS A 87 -8.10 15.09 8.75
CA HIS A 87 -7.58 16.43 8.38
C HIS A 87 -6.75 17.07 9.52
N GLY A 88 -7.29 17.10 10.74
CA GLY A 88 -6.59 17.69 11.89
C GLY A 88 -5.35 16.90 12.38
N LEU A 89 -5.12 15.68 11.87
CA LEU A 89 -3.89 14.92 12.16
C LEU A 89 -2.69 15.51 11.43
N PHE A 90 -2.92 16.15 10.28
CA PHE A 90 -1.89 16.75 9.45
C PHE A 90 -1.54 18.19 9.87
N ASP A 91 -2.24 18.73 10.87
CA ASP A 91 -1.93 20.05 11.43
C ASP A 91 -0.57 20.03 12.13
N GLY A 92 0.35 20.88 11.68
CA GLY A 92 1.71 20.95 12.23
C GLY A 92 2.69 19.87 11.74
N VAL A 93 2.24 18.95 10.89
CA VAL A 93 3.10 17.99 10.18
C VAL A 93 3.76 18.71 9.01
N ALA A 94 5.09 18.74 8.96
CA ALA A 94 5.83 19.38 7.87
C ALA A 94 6.32 18.37 6.83
N MET A 95 6.62 17.14 7.25
CA MET A 95 7.13 16.09 6.37
C MET A 95 6.43 14.75 6.58
N VAL A 96 5.89 14.19 5.50
CA VAL A 96 5.24 12.87 5.49
C VAL A 96 6.01 11.94 4.55
N VAL A 97 6.30 10.72 5.01
CA VAL A 97 6.75 9.64 4.14
C VAL A 97 5.62 8.66 3.89
N ASP A 98 5.40 8.30 2.63
CA ASP A 98 4.51 7.20 2.24
C ASP A 98 5.38 5.98 1.92
N VAL A 99 5.32 4.97 2.80
CA VAL A 99 6.13 3.75 2.72
C VAL A 99 5.37 2.70 1.93
N GLY A 100 6.00 2.22 0.85
CA GLY A 100 5.30 1.43 -0.17
C GLY A 100 4.37 2.31 -1.02
N GLY A 101 4.77 3.56 -1.26
CA GLY A 101 3.92 4.57 -1.91
C GLY A 101 3.69 4.36 -3.41
N GLY A 102 4.34 3.36 -4.01
CA GLY A 102 4.15 2.97 -5.39
C GLY A 102 4.43 4.12 -6.37
N THR A 103 3.47 4.38 -7.25
CA THR A 103 3.53 5.46 -8.24
C THR A 103 3.31 6.86 -7.66
N GLY A 104 3.20 7.01 -6.34
CA GLY A 104 3.08 8.29 -5.67
C GLY A 104 1.68 8.91 -5.67
N ASP A 105 0.64 8.19 -6.13
CA ASP A 105 -0.75 8.68 -6.15
C ASP A 105 -1.23 9.13 -4.76
N THR A 106 -0.88 8.39 -3.72
CA THR A 106 -1.21 8.75 -2.34
C THR A 106 -0.57 10.08 -1.95
N MET A 107 0.74 10.22 -2.18
CA MET A 107 1.44 11.46 -1.86
C MET A 107 0.94 12.64 -2.70
N ALA A 108 0.65 12.43 -3.99
CA ALA A 108 0.09 13.45 -4.88
C ALA A 108 -1.24 14.01 -4.36
N ILE A 109 -2.09 13.17 -3.76
CA ILE A 109 -3.34 13.59 -3.15
C ILE A 109 -3.09 14.35 -1.85
N LEU A 110 -2.20 13.84 -0.99
CA LEU A 110 -1.90 14.45 0.31
C LEU A 110 -1.26 15.85 0.16
N VAL A 111 -0.25 16.03 -0.68
CA VAL A 111 0.39 17.36 -0.86
C VAL A 111 -0.53 18.36 -1.56
N LYS A 112 -1.52 17.88 -2.32
CA LYS A 112 -2.54 18.73 -2.91
C LYS A 112 -3.55 19.22 -1.88
N GLU A 113 -3.97 18.34 -0.96
CA GLU A 113 -4.92 18.67 0.11
C GLU A 113 -4.26 19.49 1.23
N PHE A 114 -2.98 19.21 1.52
CA PHE A 114 -2.19 19.85 2.57
C PHE A 114 -0.92 20.50 1.96
N PRO A 115 -1.02 21.68 1.33
CA PRO A 115 0.09 22.27 0.56
C PRO A 115 1.33 22.66 1.37
N TRP A 116 1.25 22.65 2.71
CA TRP A 116 2.40 22.88 3.59
C TRP A 116 3.26 21.64 3.80
N ILE A 117 2.74 20.44 3.48
CA ILE A 117 3.46 19.19 3.64
C ILE A 117 4.47 19.00 2.52
N LYS A 118 5.70 18.63 2.90
CA LYS A 118 6.67 18.01 1.99
C LYS A 118 6.50 16.50 2.03
N GLY A 119 6.33 15.91 0.85
CA GLY A 119 6.16 14.47 0.70
C GLY A 119 7.46 13.75 0.40
N ILE A 120 7.61 12.54 0.92
CA ILE A 120 8.57 11.55 0.45
C ILE A 120 7.77 10.32 -0.01
N ASN A 121 7.80 10.02 -1.30
CA ASN A 121 7.30 8.75 -1.84
C ASN A 121 8.42 7.71 -1.76
N PHE A 122 8.28 6.71 -0.89
CA PHE A 122 9.32 5.72 -0.62
C PHE A 122 8.88 4.32 -1.05
N ASP A 123 9.62 3.73 -1.99
CA ASP A 123 9.35 2.39 -2.51
C ASP A 123 10.64 1.71 -2.97
N LEU A 124 10.56 0.49 -3.50
CA LEU A 124 11.69 -0.22 -4.09
C LEU A 124 12.28 0.58 -5.26
N PRO A 125 13.61 0.54 -5.49
CA PRO A 125 14.27 1.34 -6.52
C PRO A 125 13.64 1.25 -7.92
N HIS A 126 13.28 0.04 -8.36
CA HIS A 126 12.68 -0.19 -9.67
C HIS A 126 11.26 0.40 -9.82
N VAL A 127 10.56 0.65 -8.71
CA VAL A 127 9.23 1.27 -8.72
C VAL A 127 9.37 2.78 -8.84
N VAL A 128 10.22 3.41 -8.00
CA VAL A 128 10.39 4.86 -8.00
C VAL A 128 11.07 5.42 -9.25
N GLU A 129 11.87 4.61 -9.96
CA GLU A 129 12.58 5.00 -11.20
C GLU A 129 11.63 5.45 -12.33
N VAL A 130 10.39 4.95 -12.34
CA VAL A 130 9.39 5.27 -13.38
C VAL A 130 8.35 6.30 -12.93
N VAL A 131 8.50 6.83 -11.71
CA VAL A 131 7.53 7.77 -11.13
C VAL A 131 7.74 9.17 -11.69
N GLN A 132 6.63 9.84 -12.01
CA GLN A 132 6.68 11.22 -12.44
C GLN A 132 7.11 12.13 -11.29
N VAL A 133 7.95 13.11 -11.60
CA VAL A 133 8.34 14.12 -10.61
C VAL A 133 7.12 14.97 -10.28
N LEU A 134 6.83 15.11 -8.99
CA LEU A 134 5.75 15.94 -8.47
C LEU A 134 6.35 17.06 -7.62
N ASP A 135 5.79 18.26 -7.74
CA ASP A 135 6.21 19.38 -6.90
C ASP A 135 5.97 19.04 -5.42
N ASN A 136 6.94 19.41 -4.57
CA ASN A 136 6.95 19.13 -3.13
C ASN A 136 6.98 17.65 -2.74
N VAL A 137 7.29 16.74 -3.68
CA VAL A 137 7.46 15.30 -3.40
C VAL A 137 8.84 14.83 -3.85
N GLU A 138 9.58 14.21 -2.94
CA GLU A 138 10.82 13.50 -3.25
C GLU A 138 10.53 12.01 -3.45
N ASN A 139 10.98 11.42 -4.56
CA ASN A 139 10.89 9.98 -4.79
C ASN A 139 12.19 9.30 -4.33
N VAL A 140 12.11 8.41 -3.34
CA VAL A 140 13.27 7.78 -2.70
C VAL A 140 13.18 6.26 -2.83
N GLY A 141 14.18 5.67 -3.48
CA GLY A 141 14.29 4.22 -3.62
C GLY A 141 14.99 3.59 -2.42
N GLY A 142 14.41 2.54 -1.84
CA GLY A 142 15.05 1.84 -0.72
C GLY A 142 14.31 0.59 -0.28
N ASN A 143 14.66 0.10 0.90
CA ASN A 143 14.03 -1.04 1.54
C ASN A 143 13.58 -0.62 2.95
N MET A 144 12.27 -0.69 3.20
CA MET A 144 11.68 -0.27 4.48
C MET A 144 12.15 -1.10 5.68
N PHE A 145 12.64 -2.31 5.44
CA PHE A 145 13.19 -3.17 6.49
C PHE A 145 14.62 -2.77 6.90
N ASP A 146 15.33 -2.00 6.06
CA ASP A 146 16.67 -1.51 6.38
C ASP A 146 16.59 -0.12 7.02
N SER A 147 15.86 0.82 6.40
CA SER A 147 15.66 2.16 6.92
C SER A 147 14.49 2.87 6.24
N ILE A 148 13.81 3.75 6.99
CA ILE A 148 12.81 4.69 6.47
C ILE A 148 13.38 6.12 6.61
N PRO A 149 13.17 7.01 5.62
CA PRO A 149 13.56 8.42 5.72
C PRO A 149 13.02 9.12 6.97
N ALA A 150 13.82 10.02 7.55
CA ALA A 150 13.39 10.84 8.69
C ALA A 150 12.22 11.75 8.27
N CYS A 151 11.18 11.79 9.09
CA CYS A 151 9.94 12.50 8.81
C CYS A 151 9.17 12.79 10.11
N ASP A 152 8.12 13.59 10.03
CA ASP A 152 7.21 13.85 11.16
C ASP A 152 6.11 12.80 11.26
N ALA A 153 5.68 12.25 10.12
CA ALA A 153 4.65 11.21 10.06
C ALA A 153 4.95 10.17 8.96
N VAL A 154 4.56 8.93 9.24
CA VAL A 154 4.64 7.80 8.32
C VAL A 154 3.23 7.38 7.91
N PHE A 155 3.02 7.28 6.61
CA PHE A 155 1.81 6.71 6.01
C PHE A 155 2.16 5.32 5.44
N ILE A 156 1.33 4.32 5.73
CA ILE A 156 1.54 2.94 5.25
C ILE A 156 0.21 2.38 4.75
N LYS A 157 0.24 1.80 3.55
CA LYS A 157 -0.81 0.89 3.06
C LYS A 157 -0.18 -0.44 2.66
N THR A 158 -0.76 -1.55 3.11
CA THR A 158 -0.31 -2.89 2.74
C THR A 158 -1.44 -3.67 2.09
N SER A 159 -1.14 -4.35 0.99
CA SER A 159 -2.05 -5.21 0.23
C SER A 159 -1.69 -6.70 0.34
N THR A 160 -0.71 -7.04 1.18
CA THR A 160 -0.25 -8.43 1.37
C THR A 160 -0.28 -8.84 2.84
N GLY A 161 -0.23 -10.15 3.09
CA GLY A 161 -0.23 -10.73 4.43
C GLY A 161 -1.62 -11.18 4.87
N LYS A 162 -2.09 -10.64 6.01
CA LYS A 162 -3.41 -10.96 6.57
C LYS A 162 -4.18 -9.71 6.96
N GLU A 163 -5.48 -9.74 6.70
CA GLU A 163 -6.43 -8.84 7.37
C GLU A 163 -6.48 -9.16 8.86
N ARG A 164 -6.58 -8.12 9.69
CA ARG A 164 -6.44 -8.23 11.15
C ARG A 164 -7.69 -7.73 11.85
N THR A 165 -8.09 -8.46 12.87
CA THR A 165 -9.06 -7.99 13.87
C THR A 165 -8.44 -6.89 14.74
N LEU A 166 -9.29 -6.09 15.42
CA LEU A 166 -8.80 -5.06 16.36
C LEU A 166 -7.92 -5.65 17.47
N LYS A 167 -8.19 -6.87 17.94
CA LYS A 167 -7.37 -7.55 18.94
C LYS A 167 -5.96 -7.86 18.42
N GLU A 168 -5.84 -8.24 17.15
CA GLU A 168 -4.55 -8.50 16.53
C GLU A 168 -3.79 -7.21 16.24
N TRP A 169 -4.49 -6.13 15.85
CA TRP A 169 -3.88 -4.81 15.72
C TRP A 169 -3.37 -4.28 17.06
N ASP A 170 -4.17 -4.40 18.13
CA ASP A 170 -3.76 -4.02 19.49
C ASP A 170 -2.45 -4.70 19.90
N PHE A 171 -2.34 -6.00 19.64
CA PHE A 171 -1.12 -6.76 19.90
C PHE A 171 0.06 -6.24 19.07
N VAL A 172 -0.09 -6.12 17.75
CA VAL A 172 1.00 -5.69 16.86
C VAL A 172 1.52 -4.29 17.24
N ILE A 173 0.62 -3.34 17.51
CA ILE A 173 0.98 -1.95 17.82
C ILE A 173 1.70 -1.85 19.16
N LYS A 174 1.24 -2.60 20.18
CA LYS A 174 1.88 -2.63 21.50
C LYS A 174 3.25 -3.30 21.47
N GLU A 175 3.38 -4.43 20.77
CA GLU A 175 4.67 -5.11 20.61
C GLU A 175 5.67 -4.27 19.80
N ALA A 176 5.18 -3.42 18.90
CA ALA A 176 6.00 -2.44 18.20
C ALA A 176 6.41 -1.22 19.06
N GLY A 177 5.94 -1.11 20.31
CA GLY A 177 6.36 -0.08 21.26
C GLY A 177 5.62 1.26 21.17
N PHE A 178 4.48 1.31 20.49
CA PHE A 178 3.64 2.52 20.43
C PHE A 178 2.85 2.68 21.74
N ALA A 179 2.74 3.92 22.23
CA ALA A 179 2.12 4.22 23.51
C ALA A 179 0.58 4.12 23.46
N ARG A 180 -0.01 4.52 22.34
CA ARG A 180 -1.47 4.49 22.11
C ARG A 180 -1.79 4.46 20.62
N TYR A 181 -3.01 4.08 20.29
CA TYR A 181 -3.56 4.23 18.94
C TYR A 181 -5.04 4.60 18.99
N GLU A 182 -5.53 5.13 17.89
CA GLU A 182 -6.95 5.31 17.63
C GLU A 182 -7.32 4.70 16.27
N VAL A 183 -8.61 4.41 16.12
CA VAL A 183 -9.15 3.80 14.92
C VAL A 183 -10.30 4.66 14.42
N ARG A 184 -10.28 5.02 13.14
CA ARG A 184 -11.30 5.85 12.50
C ARG A 184 -11.95 5.08 11.35
N ASP A 185 -13.28 5.08 11.35
CA ASP A 185 -14.07 4.68 10.20
C ASP A 185 -14.06 5.82 9.18
N ILE A 186 -13.92 5.47 7.90
CA ILE A 186 -13.87 6.41 6.77
C ILE A 186 -15.00 6.14 5.77
N ASP A 187 -16.03 5.40 6.18
CA ASP A 187 -17.15 4.95 5.34
C ASP A 187 -16.68 4.11 4.12
N ASP A 188 -15.69 3.25 4.33
CA ASP A 188 -15.08 2.38 3.32
C ASP A 188 -14.77 0.98 3.88
N VAL A 189 -14.30 0.06 3.02
CA VAL A 189 -13.84 -1.27 3.41
C VAL A 189 -12.64 -1.16 4.37
N GLN A 190 -11.73 -0.22 4.10
CA GLN A 190 -10.57 0.05 4.92
C GLN A 190 -10.92 0.96 6.10
N TRP A 191 -10.21 0.76 7.21
CA TRP A 191 -10.23 1.63 8.38
C TRP A 191 -8.87 2.32 8.52
N VAL A 192 -8.83 3.48 9.16
CA VAL A 192 -7.57 4.17 9.45
C VAL A 192 -7.16 3.89 10.89
N ILE A 193 -5.93 3.42 11.07
CA ILE A 193 -5.31 3.24 12.39
C ILE A 193 -4.20 4.26 12.54
N ILE A 194 -4.27 5.06 13.59
CA ILE A 194 -3.29 6.10 13.89
C ILE A 194 -2.57 5.69 15.16
N ALA A 195 -1.29 5.33 15.05
CA ALA A 195 -0.45 4.91 16.16
C ALA A 195 0.50 6.04 16.58
N TYR A 196 0.63 6.28 17.87
CA TYR A 196 1.43 7.37 18.43
C TYR A 196 2.66 6.81 19.15
N PRO A 197 3.88 7.27 18.80
CA PRO A 197 5.09 6.83 19.47
C PRO A 197 5.09 7.28 20.95
N SER A 198 5.98 6.66 21.73
CA SER A 198 6.17 6.93 23.16
C SER A 198 6.87 8.25 23.44
#